data_AF-A0A9P7RP45-F1
#
_entry.id   AF-A0A9P7RP45-F1
#
_cell.length_a   1.000
_cell.length_b   1.000
_cell.length_c   1.000
_cell.angle_alpha   90.00
_cell.angle_beta   90.00
_cell.angle_gamma   90.00
#
_symmetry.space_group_name_H-M   'P 1'
#
loop_
_entity.id
_entity.type
_entity.pdbx_description
1 polymer ?
#
loop_
_entity_poly.entity_id
_entity_poly.type
_entity_poly.pdbx_seq_one_letter_code
_entity_poly.pdbx_strand_id
1 'polypeptide(L)'
;MSTQNDLNPVLDTLVYLTYDWLVGFIDALKTYRAAIGIPPPHPNYPLPVEFPFGGLTEVFHWVQIFDNTTQVDRSFRVRMRLFEGNADRWEPLVWTIYSGNITFGSVELDRRIFVDQSVVSVDPLFILEGMADAVKRRTKLIVSSRIVMRAKVVNGQPSTNPDQNYWYELFEVRTAASGEFVKELGRRMISRPRFCPQCRVWVPHAGPPYCLQHLSLQ
;
A
#
# COMPACT_ATOMS: atom_id res chain seq x y z
N MET A 1 -25.99 28.60 8.05
CA MET A 1 -25.83 27.15 8.31
C MET A 1 -24.53 26.71 7.65
N SER A 2 -23.63 26.10 8.42
CA SER A 2 -22.27 25.77 7.99
C SER A 2 -22.29 24.58 7.02
N THR A 3 -21.92 24.81 5.76
CA THR A 3 -21.82 23.81 4.69
C THR A 3 -20.83 22.68 4.99
N GLN A 4 -19.96 22.83 5.99
CA GLN A 4 -19.02 21.79 6.42
C GLN A 4 -19.67 20.64 7.19
N ASN A 5 -20.80 20.86 7.88
CA ASN A 5 -21.44 19.81 8.68
C ASN A 5 -22.24 18.81 7.83
N ASP A 6 -22.71 19.21 6.65
CA ASP A 6 -23.53 18.34 5.77
C ASP A 6 -22.69 17.41 4.87
N LEU A 7 -21.39 17.67 4.74
CA LEU A 7 -20.50 16.89 3.87
C LEU A 7 -19.96 15.63 4.56
N ASN A 8 -19.77 15.66 5.89
CA ASN A 8 -19.18 14.54 6.62
C ASN A 8 -19.99 13.24 6.46
N PRO A 9 -21.33 13.22 6.61
CA PRO A 9 -22.11 12.00 6.41
C PRO A 9 -21.99 11.45 5.00
N VAL A 10 -21.96 12.33 3.98
CA VAL A 10 -21.78 11.93 2.57
C VAL A 10 -20.41 11.28 2.37
N LEU A 11 -19.35 11.87 2.93
CA LEU A 11 -18.00 11.31 2.86
C LEU A 11 -17.89 10.00 3.62
N ASP A 12 -18.53 9.88 4.78
CA ASP A 12 -18.56 8.66 5.57
C ASP A 12 -19.23 7.52 4.79
N THR A 13 -20.37 7.80 4.17
CA THR A 13 -21.05 6.86 3.27
C THR A 13 -20.17 6.48 2.09
N LEU A 14 -19.53 7.45 1.42
CA LEU A 14 -18.64 7.15 0.28
C LEU A 14 -17.44 6.30 0.67
N VAL A 15 -16.80 6.60 1.80
CA VAL A 15 -15.67 5.81 2.31
C VAL A 15 -16.12 4.38 2.62
N TYR A 16 -17.29 4.21 3.24
CA TYR A 16 -17.86 2.89 3.52
C TYR A 16 -18.16 2.11 2.25
N LEU A 17 -18.89 2.70 1.29
CA LEU A 17 -19.22 2.06 0.01
C LEU A 17 -17.97 1.72 -0.79
N THR A 18 -16.96 2.60 -0.76
CA THR A 18 -15.68 2.35 -1.43
C THR A 18 -14.91 1.21 -0.78
N TYR A 19 -14.91 1.13 0.56
CA TYR A 19 -14.30 0.00 1.28
C TYR A 19 -15.01 -1.32 0.94
N ASP A 20 -16.34 -1.33 0.98
CA ASP A 20 -17.16 -2.51 0.66
C ASP A 20 -16.92 -3.00 -0.77
N TRP A 21 -16.88 -2.07 -1.73
CA TRP A 21 -16.52 -2.33 -3.13
C TRP A 21 -15.15 -3.01 -3.28
N LEU A 22 -14.12 -2.52 -2.57
CA LEU A 22 -12.78 -3.13 -2.59
C LEU A 22 -12.78 -4.52 -1.98
N VAL A 23 -13.48 -4.72 -0.85
CA VAL A 23 -13.60 -6.02 -0.19
C VAL A 23 -14.30 -7.02 -1.11
N GLY A 24 -15.39 -6.62 -1.77
CA GLY A 24 -16.06 -7.46 -2.77
C GLY A 24 -15.13 -7.89 -3.90
N PHE A 25 -14.27 -7.01 -4.40
CA PHE A 25 -13.24 -7.36 -5.38
C PHE A 25 -12.21 -8.36 -4.84
N ILE A 26 -11.72 -8.14 -3.62
CA ILE A 26 -10.77 -9.03 -2.96
C ILE A 26 -11.37 -10.42 -2.80
N ASP A 27 -12.60 -10.51 -2.31
CA ASP A 27 -13.29 -11.77 -2.05
C ASP A 27 -13.58 -12.53 -3.35
N ALA A 28 -13.98 -11.81 -4.41
CA ALA A 28 -14.12 -12.39 -5.74
C ALA A 28 -12.78 -12.99 -6.21
N LEU A 29 -11.68 -12.22 -6.18
CA LEU A 29 -10.36 -12.69 -6.60
C LEU A 29 -9.86 -13.89 -5.79
N LYS A 30 -10.06 -13.88 -4.46
CA LYS A 30 -9.73 -15.02 -3.58
C LYS A 30 -10.55 -16.26 -3.95
N THR A 31 -11.85 -16.08 -4.18
CA THR A 31 -12.75 -17.17 -4.61
C THR A 31 -12.29 -17.75 -5.95
N TYR A 32 -11.95 -16.90 -6.92
CA TYR A 32 -11.43 -17.36 -8.22
C TYR A 32 -10.13 -18.15 -8.07
N ARG A 33 -9.17 -17.63 -7.30
CA ARG A 33 -7.90 -18.31 -7.06
C ARG A 33 -8.09 -19.68 -6.39
N ALA A 34 -9.05 -19.78 -5.47
CA ALA A 34 -9.37 -21.03 -4.77
C ALA A 34 -10.12 -22.04 -5.67
N ALA A 35 -11.09 -21.58 -6.46
CA ALA A 35 -11.96 -22.45 -7.25
C ALA A 35 -11.33 -22.93 -8.57
N ILE A 36 -10.57 -22.06 -9.24
CA ILE A 36 -9.97 -22.36 -10.54
C ILE A 36 -8.54 -22.90 -10.37
N GLY A 37 -7.91 -22.68 -9.21
CA GLY A 37 -6.54 -23.11 -8.93
C GLY A 37 -5.47 -22.40 -9.78
N ILE A 38 -5.87 -21.44 -10.60
CA ILE A 38 -4.99 -20.68 -11.49
C ILE A 38 -4.99 -19.21 -11.06
N PRO A 39 -3.83 -18.63 -10.71
CA PRO A 39 -3.77 -17.21 -10.37
C PRO A 39 -4.02 -16.37 -11.63
N PRO A 40 -4.83 -15.30 -11.54
CA PRO A 40 -5.01 -14.40 -12.67
C PRO A 40 -3.75 -13.53 -12.87
N PRO A 41 -3.49 -13.00 -14.09
CA PRO A 41 -4.35 -13.09 -15.29
C PRO A 41 -4.25 -14.44 -16.00
N HIS A 42 -5.40 -15.02 -16.38
CA HIS A 42 -5.47 -16.27 -17.15
C HIS A 42 -6.23 -16.02 -18.48
N PRO A 43 -5.88 -16.65 -19.61
CA PRO A 43 -6.54 -16.41 -20.89
C PRO A 43 -8.07 -16.61 -20.89
N ASN A 44 -8.58 -17.56 -20.09
CA ASN A 44 -10.02 -17.80 -19.93
C ASN A 44 -10.69 -16.88 -18.90
N TYR A 45 -9.89 -16.05 -18.21
CA TYR A 45 -10.36 -15.11 -17.20
C TYR A 45 -9.50 -13.83 -17.28
N PRO A 46 -9.66 -13.05 -18.37
CA PRO A 46 -8.89 -11.85 -18.56
C PRO A 46 -9.33 -10.84 -17.50
N LEU A 47 -8.50 -10.66 -16.47
CA LEU A 47 -8.48 -9.38 -15.81
C LEU A 47 -8.15 -8.32 -16.88
N PRO A 48 -8.64 -7.08 -16.75
CA PRO A 48 -8.20 -5.99 -17.62
C PRO A 48 -6.67 -6.04 -17.75
N VAL A 49 -6.14 -5.82 -18.95
CA VAL A 49 -4.68 -5.91 -19.22
C VAL A 49 -3.86 -5.10 -18.23
N GLU A 50 -4.46 -4.04 -17.71
CA GLU A 50 -3.84 -3.12 -16.79
C GLU A 50 -4.09 -3.50 -15.32
N PHE A 51 -4.96 -4.44 -14.93
CA PHE A 51 -5.37 -4.66 -13.54
C PHE A 51 -4.23 -5.09 -12.58
N PRO A 52 -4.20 -4.57 -11.32
CA PRO A 52 -5.02 -3.47 -10.77
C PRO A 52 -4.40 -2.09 -11.08
N PHE A 53 -3.40 -2.05 -11.94
CA PHE A 53 -2.61 -0.89 -12.35
C PHE A 53 -3.36 0.03 -13.35
N GLY A 54 -4.42 -0.46 -13.99
CA GLY A 54 -5.36 0.27 -14.82
C GLY A 54 -6.49 0.82 -13.98
N GLY A 55 -6.77 2.11 -14.13
CA GLY A 55 -7.62 2.84 -13.21
C GLY A 55 -8.99 2.19 -13.02
N LEU A 56 -9.24 1.62 -11.83
CA LEU A 56 -10.56 1.12 -11.45
C LEU A 56 -11.48 2.31 -11.21
N THR A 57 -12.71 2.24 -11.70
CA THR A 57 -13.71 3.29 -11.52
C THR A 57 -15.02 2.67 -11.13
N GLU A 58 -15.70 3.27 -10.15
CA GLU A 58 -17.05 2.93 -9.72
C GLU A 58 -17.89 4.19 -9.61
N VAL A 59 -19.20 4.07 -9.84
CA VAL A 59 -20.12 5.19 -9.60
C VAL A 59 -21.13 4.76 -8.53
N PHE A 60 -21.02 5.39 -7.37
CA PHE A 60 -21.98 5.17 -6.28
C PHE A 60 -23.16 6.11 -6.44
N HIS A 61 -24.35 5.52 -6.40
CA HIS A 61 -25.62 6.23 -6.49
C HIS A 61 -26.48 5.88 -5.28
N TRP A 62 -27.04 6.89 -4.60
CA TRP A 62 -28.03 6.67 -3.55
C TRP A 62 -28.93 7.89 -3.38
N VAL A 63 -30.07 7.67 -2.74
CA VAL A 63 -31.02 8.73 -2.37
C VAL A 63 -30.88 9.02 -0.88
N GLN A 64 -30.56 10.26 -0.53
CA GLN A 64 -30.52 10.73 0.84
C GLN A 64 -31.86 11.38 1.20
N ILE A 65 -32.58 10.77 2.14
CA ILE A 65 -33.88 11.26 2.63
C ILE A 65 -33.62 12.06 3.90
N PHE A 66 -34.01 13.34 3.91
CA PHE A 66 -33.88 14.21 5.09
C PHE A 66 -35.17 14.27 5.90
N ASP A 67 -36.31 14.28 5.21
CA ASP A 67 -37.65 14.26 5.79
C ASP A 67 -38.65 13.66 4.78
N ASN A 68 -39.94 13.68 5.10
CA ASN A 68 -41.01 13.08 4.25
C ASN A 68 -41.19 13.77 2.89
N THR A 69 -40.58 14.93 2.66
CA THR A 69 -40.74 15.76 1.46
C THR A 69 -39.42 16.09 0.76
N THR A 70 -38.30 15.99 1.47
CA THR A 70 -36.97 16.38 1.00
C THR A 70 -36.11 15.16 0.79
N GLN A 71 -35.79 14.89 -0.48
CA GLN A 71 -34.87 13.84 -0.89
C GLN A 71 -33.83 14.42 -1.86
N VAL A 72 -32.60 13.93 -1.76
CA VAL A 72 -31.51 14.35 -2.64
C VAL A 72 -30.87 13.11 -3.26
N ASP A 73 -30.88 13.04 -4.59
CA ASP A 73 -30.12 12.05 -5.34
C ASP A 73 -28.63 12.41 -5.33
N ARG A 74 -27.80 11.46 -4.94
CA ARG A 74 -26.36 11.59 -4.82
C ARG A 74 -25.71 10.62 -5.80
N SER A 75 -24.88 11.16 -6.69
CA SER A 75 -24.04 10.38 -7.59
C SER A 75 -22.58 10.82 -7.47
N PHE A 76 -21.70 9.88 -7.16
CA PHE A 76 -20.28 10.14 -7.02
C PHE A 76 -19.47 9.08 -7.75
N ARG A 77 -18.59 9.55 -8.63
CA ARG A 77 -17.60 8.71 -9.28
C ARG A 77 -16.37 8.58 -8.40
N VAL A 78 -16.00 7.35 -8.07
CA VAL A 78 -14.79 6.99 -7.34
C VAL A 78 -13.81 6.37 -8.31
N ARG A 79 -12.54 6.75 -8.20
CA ARG A 79 -11.47 6.28 -9.08
C ARG A 79 -10.29 5.81 -8.24
N MET A 80 -9.73 4.67 -8.60
CA MET A 80 -8.40 4.24 -8.23
C MET A 80 -7.44 4.63 -9.35
N ARG A 81 -6.28 5.18 -8.99
CA ARG A 81 -5.23 5.53 -9.95
C ARG A 81 -3.88 5.12 -9.41
N LEU A 82 -3.03 4.61 -10.29
CA LEU A 82 -1.60 4.46 -10.06
C LEU A 82 -0.85 5.71 -10.56
N PHE A 83 0.03 6.23 -9.72
CA PHE A 83 1.12 7.09 -10.10
C PHE A 83 2.41 6.28 -10.02
N GLU A 84 3.03 6.01 -11.17
CA GLU A 84 4.23 5.19 -11.23
C GLU A 84 5.46 5.95 -10.73
N GLY A 85 5.50 7.27 -10.88
CA GLY A 85 6.71 8.04 -10.65
C GLY A 85 7.83 7.72 -11.66
N ASN A 86 8.97 8.37 -11.51
CA ASN A 86 10.13 8.15 -12.34
C ASN A 86 10.94 6.92 -11.87
N ALA A 87 10.98 5.88 -12.71
CA ALA A 87 11.70 4.64 -12.42
C ALA A 87 13.22 4.83 -12.30
N ASP A 88 13.82 5.69 -13.12
CA ASP A 88 15.27 5.97 -13.09
C ASP A 88 15.69 6.64 -11.78
N ARG A 89 14.78 7.44 -11.21
CA ARG A 89 14.95 8.11 -9.91
C ARG A 89 14.50 7.27 -8.73
N TRP A 90 14.11 6.02 -8.97
CA TRP A 90 13.59 5.10 -7.95
C TRP A 90 12.42 5.69 -7.14
N GLU A 91 11.59 6.52 -7.77
CA GLU A 91 10.40 7.09 -7.12
C GLU A 91 9.40 5.97 -6.78
N PRO A 92 8.69 6.09 -5.64
CA PRO A 92 7.77 5.05 -5.20
C PRO A 92 6.53 5.00 -6.10
N LEU A 93 5.90 3.82 -6.14
CA LEU A 93 4.61 3.65 -6.79
C LEU A 93 3.51 4.07 -5.81
N VAL A 94 2.53 4.85 -6.26
CA VAL A 94 1.44 5.33 -5.39
C VAL A 94 0.09 4.99 -6.00
N TRP A 95 -0.69 4.16 -5.30
CA TRP A 95 -2.10 3.96 -5.59
C TRP A 95 -2.93 4.89 -4.74
N THR A 96 -3.89 5.57 -5.36
CA THR A 96 -4.77 6.52 -4.68
C THR A 96 -6.21 6.27 -5.09
N ILE A 97 -7.10 6.23 -4.10
CA ILE A 97 -8.55 6.21 -4.31
C ILE A 97 -9.13 7.58 -3.95
N TYR A 98 -9.88 8.16 -4.89
CA TYR A 98 -10.37 9.51 -4.76
C TYR A 98 -11.72 9.71 -5.49
N SER A 99 -12.43 10.75 -5.10
CA SER A 99 -13.59 11.29 -5.80
C SER A 99 -13.47 12.81 -5.90
N GLY A 100 -13.49 13.35 -7.13
CA GLY A 100 -13.17 14.76 -7.36
C GLY A 100 -11.77 15.10 -6.81
N ASN A 101 -11.72 16.03 -5.85
CA ASN A 101 -10.48 16.45 -5.18
C ASN A 101 -10.25 15.79 -3.81
N ILE A 102 -11.10 14.83 -3.42
CA ILE A 102 -11.05 14.22 -2.10
C ILE A 102 -10.43 12.83 -2.22
N THR A 103 -9.30 12.63 -1.54
CA THR A 103 -8.65 11.32 -1.40
C THR A 103 -9.24 10.57 -0.21
N PHE A 104 -9.69 9.34 -0.44
CA PHE A 104 -10.20 8.47 0.62
C PHE A 104 -9.09 7.62 1.25
N GLY A 105 -8.10 7.23 0.47
CA GLY A 105 -6.96 6.43 0.94
C GLY A 105 -5.89 6.29 -0.14
N SER A 106 -4.67 6.01 0.29
CA SER A 106 -3.57 5.75 -0.63
C SER A 106 -2.57 4.73 -0.08
N VAL A 107 -1.90 4.03 -0.98
CA VAL A 107 -0.79 3.12 -0.68
C VAL A 107 0.42 3.57 -1.49
N GLU A 108 1.50 3.90 -0.79
CA GLU A 108 2.81 4.11 -1.38
C GLU A 108 3.65 2.85 -1.21
N LEU A 109 4.25 2.38 -2.29
CA LEU A 109 5.14 1.24 -2.31
C LEU A 109 6.53 1.68 -2.73
N ASP A 110 7.51 1.34 -1.88
CA ASP A 110 8.91 1.43 -2.23
C ASP A 110 9.22 0.60 -3.49
N ARG A 111 9.69 1.27 -4.53
CA ARG A 111 10.02 0.65 -5.83
C ARG A 111 11.04 -0.48 -5.70
N ARG A 112 11.90 -0.46 -4.66
CA ARG A 112 12.87 -1.54 -4.41
C ARG A 112 12.17 -2.86 -4.08
N ILE A 113 11.06 -2.81 -3.34
CA ILE A 113 10.24 -3.99 -3.03
C ILE A 113 9.51 -4.48 -4.29
N PHE A 114 9.05 -3.56 -5.13
CA PHE A 114 8.40 -3.91 -6.40
C PHE A 114 9.34 -4.65 -7.36
N VAL A 115 10.63 -4.24 -7.40
CA VAL A 115 11.66 -4.88 -8.22
C VAL A 115 12.15 -6.19 -7.59
N ASP A 116 12.32 -6.23 -6.26
CA ASP A 116 12.78 -7.41 -5.51
C ASP A 116 11.65 -8.00 -4.66
N GLN A 117 10.85 -8.84 -5.30
CA GLN A 117 9.70 -9.53 -4.70
C GLN A 117 10.09 -10.86 -4.01
N SER A 118 11.35 -11.03 -3.64
CA SER A 118 11.84 -12.28 -3.03
C SER A 118 11.25 -12.56 -1.64
N VAL A 119 10.78 -11.52 -0.94
CA VAL A 119 10.18 -11.62 0.40
C VAL A 119 8.70 -11.25 0.38
N VAL A 120 8.34 -10.22 -0.37
CA VAL A 120 6.96 -9.72 -0.49
C VAL A 120 6.54 -9.84 -1.95
N SER A 121 5.55 -10.70 -2.21
CA SER A 121 4.92 -10.79 -3.53
C SER A 121 3.95 -9.62 -3.69
N VAL A 122 4.20 -8.76 -4.68
CA VAL A 122 3.34 -7.61 -5.00
C VAL A 122 2.39 -8.04 -6.11
N ASP A 123 1.31 -8.69 -5.72
CA ASP A 123 0.25 -9.14 -6.63
C ASP A 123 -0.99 -8.22 -6.54
N PRO A 124 -2.01 -8.40 -7.39
CA PRO A 124 -3.21 -7.58 -7.34
C PRO A 124 -3.95 -7.59 -5.99
N LEU A 125 -3.97 -8.74 -5.32
CA LEU A 125 -4.61 -8.88 -4.00
C LEU A 125 -3.87 -8.04 -2.97
N PHE A 126 -2.53 -8.07 -2.97
CA PHE A 126 -1.72 -7.24 -2.09
C PHE A 126 -2.07 -5.76 -2.19
N ILE A 127 -2.18 -5.24 -3.42
CA ILE A 127 -2.53 -3.84 -3.66
C ILE A 127 -3.95 -3.53 -3.19
N LEU A 128 -4.94 -4.37 -3.54
CA LEU A 128 -6.33 -4.13 -3.15
C LEU A 128 -6.54 -4.22 -1.64
N GLU A 129 -5.93 -5.19 -0.96
CA GLU A 129 -5.98 -5.31 0.50
C GLU A 129 -5.35 -4.10 1.19
N GLY A 130 -4.21 -3.62 0.67
CA GLY A 130 -3.59 -2.38 1.12
C GLY A 130 -4.50 -1.17 0.93
N MET A 131 -5.14 -1.05 -0.23
CA MET A 131 -6.06 0.05 -0.52
C MET A 131 -7.32 0.01 0.35
N ALA A 132 -7.88 -1.18 0.59
CA ALA A 132 -9.02 -1.35 1.50
C ALA A 132 -8.66 -0.91 2.92
N ASP A 133 -7.49 -1.29 3.43
CA ASP A 133 -7.02 -0.86 4.76
C ASP A 133 -6.76 0.66 4.80
N ALA A 134 -6.16 1.23 3.74
CA ALA A 134 -5.93 2.66 3.62
C ALA A 134 -7.24 3.48 3.62
N VAL A 135 -8.26 3.04 2.87
CA VAL A 135 -9.58 3.66 2.81
C VAL A 135 -10.30 3.55 4.14
N LYS A 136 -10.30 2.35 4.76
CA LYS A 136 -10.90 2.13 6.09
C LYS A 136 -10.32 3.07 7.15
N ARG A 137 -9.00 3.29 7.11
CA ARG A 137 -8.27 4.18 8.03
C ARG A 137 -8.28 5.65 7.61
N ARG A 138 -8.77 5.96 6.40
CA ARG A 138 -8.73 7.29 5.78
C ARG A 138 -7.33 7.90 5.77
N THR A 139 -6.35 7.11 5.38
CA THR A 139 -4.93 7.50 5.49
C THR A 139 -4.11 7.05 4.29
N LYS A 140 -2.85 7.50 4.27
CA LYS A 140 -1.82 6.97 3.40
C LYS A 140 -1.05 5.89 4.14
N LEU A 141 -0.98 4.70 3.56
CA LEU A 141 -0.12 3.62 4.00
C LEU A 141 1.17 3.64 3.18
N ILE A 142 2.29 3.37 3.85
CA ILE A 142 3.62 3.27 3.25
C ILE A 142 4.11 1.84 3.44
N VAL A 143 4.37 1.16 2.33
CA VAL A 143 5.02 -0.13 2.26
C VAL A 143 6.50 0.10 1.97
N SER A 144 7.35 -0.19 2.95
CA SER A 144 8.77 0.08 2.87
C SER A 144 9.58 -1.01 3.57
N SER A 145 10.90 -1.00 3.38
CA SER A 145 11.81 -1.84 4.14
C SER A 145 12.76 -0.99 4.99
N ARG A 146 13.15 -1.54 6.14
CA ARG A 146 14.19 -0.96 6.99
C ARG A 146 15.16 -2.03 7.47
N ILE A 147 16.41 -1.63 7.66
CA ILE A 147 17.45 -2.51 8.16
C ILE A 147 17.53 -2.36 9.68
N VAL A 148 17.50 -3.49 10.39
CA VAL A 148 17.68 -3.56 11.83
C VAL A 148 18.79 -4.53 12.18
N MET A 149 19.53 -4.21 13.23
CA MET A 149 20.50 -5.12 13.83
C MET A 149 19.84 -5.81 15.03
N ARG A 150 19.95 -7.13 15.13
CA ARG A 150 19.52 -7.87 16.32
C ARG A 150 20.67 -8.67 16.89
N ALA A 151 20.84 -8.58 18.22
CA ALA A 151 21.76 -9.44 18.95
C ALA A 151 21.28 -10.90 18.87
N LYS A 152 22.21 -11.82 18.59
CA LYS A 152 21.95 -13.26 18.73
C LYS A 152 21.56 -13.56 20.16
N VAL A 153 20.50 -14.32 20.34
CA VAL A 153 20.13 -14.81 21.67
C VAL A 153 20.96 -16.05 21.96
N VAL A 154 21.75 -16.01 23.03
CA VAL A 154 22.54 -17.13 23.55
C VAL A 154 22.04 -17.42 24.96
N ASN A 155 21.59 -18.66 25.21
CA ASN A 155 21.01 -19.08 26.49
C ASN A 155 19.85 -18.18 26.99
N GLY A 156 18.99 -17.72 26.08
CA GLY A 156 17.84 -16.88 26.43
C GLY A 156 18.16 -15.41 26.71
N GLN A 157 19.42 -14.99 26.60
CA GLN A 157 19.82 -13.58 26.73
C GLN A 157 20.41 -13.02 25.43
N PRO A 158 20.21 -11.71 25.14
CA PRO A 158 20.86 -11.06 24.01
C PRO A 158 22.38 -11.10 24.20
N SER A 159 23.10 -11.60 23.20
CA SER A 159 24.55 -11.57 23.21
C SER A 159 25.04 -10.13 23.26
N THR A 160 26.01 -9.87 24.13
CA THR A 160 26.72 -8.59 24.21
C THR A 160 27.88 -8.50 23.23
N ASN A 161 28.22 -9.60 22.55
CA ASN A 161 29.28 -9.63 21.56
C ASN A 161 28.78 -9.04 20.22
N PRO A 162 29.36 -7.93 19.73
CA PRO A 162 28.96 -7.30 18.47
C PRO A 162 29.10 -8.22 17.25
N ASP A 163 30.02 -9.19 17.29
CA ASP A 163 30.27 -10.15 16.22
C ASP A 163 29.18 -11.21 16.10
N GLN A 164 28.26 -11.27 17.07
CA GLN A 164 27.11 -12.16 17.09
C GLN A 164 25.81 -11.43 16.71
N ASN A 165 25.90 -10.30 16.01
CA ASN A 165 24.74 -9.57 15.54
C ASN A 165 24.32 -10.04 14.14
N TYR A 166 23.01 -10.24 13.95
CA TYR A 166 22.41 -10.49 12.65
C TYR A 166 21.74 -9.24 12.13
N TRP A 167 21.94 -8.96 10.85
CA TRP A 167 21.25 -7.91 10.13
C TRP A 167 19.99 -8.47 9.52
N TYR A 168 18.87 -7.78 9.71
CA TYR A 168 17.61 -8.10 9.08
C TYR A 168 17.11 -6.92 8.28
N GLU A 169 16.64 -7.18 7.07
CA GLU A 169 15.74 -6.29 6.35
C GLU A 169 14.31 -6.67 6.75
N LEU A 170 13.60 -5.75 7.39
CA LEU A 170 12.19 -5.90 7.73
C LEU A 170 11.34 -5.17 6.71
N PHE A 171 10.37 -5.86 6.14
CA PHE A 171 9.39 -5.31 5.22
C PHE A 171 8.12 -5.02 6.03
N GLU A 172 7.68 -3.77 6.05
CA GLU A 172 6.62 -3.33 6.93
C GLU A 172 5.67 -2.33 6.27
N VAL A 173 4.46 -2.28 6.79
CA VAL A 173 3.44 -1.28 6.46
C VAL A 173 3.34 -0.30 7.61
N ARG A 174 3.37 0.99 7.30
CA ARG A 174 3.22 2.09 8.27
C ARG A 174 2.20 3.11 7.80
N THR A 175 1.64 3.87 8.73
CA THR A 175 0.89 5.08 8.38
C THR A 175 1.85 6.21 8.02
N ALA A 176 1.52 7.02 7.01
CA ALA A 176 2.38 8.14 6.60
C ALA A 176 2.38 9.29 7.62
N ALA A 177 1.24 9.55 8.27
CA ALA A 177 1.06 10.71 9.13
C ALA A 177 1.78 10.56 10.49
N SER A 178 1.65 9.40 11.14
CA SER A 178 2.25 9.14 12.46
C SER A 178 3.48 8.24 12.40
N GLY A 179 3.77 7.61 11.26
CA GLY A 179 4.79 6.57 11.18
C GLY A 179 4.44 5.32 11.99
N GLU A 180 3.20 5.17 12.41
CA GLU A 180 2.74 4.05 13.24
C GLU A 180 2.88 2.74 12.48
N PHE A 181 3.39 1.73 13.16
CA PHE A 181 3.51 0.38 12.61
C PHE A 181 2.12 -0.26 12.48
N VAL A 182 1.79 -0.70 11.26
CA VAL A 182 0.53 -1.39 10.98
C VAL A 182 0.74 -2.91 10.99
N LYS A 183 1.70 -3.41 10.20
CA LYS A 183 2.04 -4.83 10.15
C LYS A 183 3.42 -5.09 9.55
N GLU A 184 4.00 -6.23 9.91
CA GLU A 184 5.19 -6.78 9.25
C GLU A 184 4.73 -7.69 8.11
N LEU A 185 5.33 -7.54 6.93
CA LEU A 185 5.06 -8.36 5.76
C LEU A 185 6.02 -9.54 5.65
N GLY A 186 7.24 -9.36 6.13
CA GLY A 186 8.27 -10.39 6.11
C GLY A 186 9.62 -9.85 6.53
N ARG A 187 10.62 -10.75 6.54
CA ARG A 187 11.99 -10.43 6.90
C ARG A 187 12.99 -11.23 6.10
N ARG A 188 14.13 -10.63 5.80
CA ARG A 188 15.29 -11.27 5.18
C ARG A 188 16.52 -11.07 6.04
N MET A 189 17.26 -12.15 6.28
CA MET A 189 18.58 -12.05 6.90
C MET A 189 19.59 -11.52 5.88
N ILE A 190 20.39 -10.54 6.29
CA ILE A 190 21.41 -9.92 5.45
C ILE A 190 22.78 -10.36 5.97
N SER A 191 23.55 -11.06 5.13
CA SER A 191 24.92 -11.46 5.46
C SER A 191 25.94 -10.37 5.19
N ARG A 192 25.68 -9.52 4.19
CA ARG A 192 26.56 -8.41 3.78
C ARG A 192 25.73 -7.16 3.59
N PRO A 193 25.60 -6.32 4.62
CA PRO A 193 24.79 -5.13 4.50
C PRO A 193 25.47 -4.09 3.60
N ARG A 194 24.65 -3.33 2.88
CA ARG A 194 25.09 -2.28 1.96
C ARG A 194 24.98 -0.93 2.65
N PHE A 195 25.85 -0.02 2.26
CA PHE A 195 25.89 1.34 2.78
C PHE A 195 25.91 2.34 1.65
N CYS A 196 25.23 3.47 1.84
CA CYS A 196 25.38 4.62 0.96
C CYS A 196 26.85 5.09 0.99
N PRO A 197 27.52 5.23 -0.17
CA PRO A 197 28.91 5.67 -0.23
C PRO A 197 29.15 7.06 0.38
N GLN A 198 28.14 7.95 0.35
CA GLN A 198 28.28 9.34 0.80
C GLN A 198 28.02 9.53 2.29
N CYS A 199 26.95 8.95 2.84
CA CYS A 199 26.56 9.17 4.25
C CYS A 199 26.64 7.92 5.13
N ARG A 200 27.08 6.78 4.59
CA ARG A 200 27.20 5.49 5.32
C ARG A 200 25.88 5.00 5.96
N VAL A 201 24.73 5.55 5.58
CA VAL A 201 23.42 5.02 6.00
C VAL A 201 23.18 3.68 5.31
N TRP A 202 22.55 2.75 6.04
CA TRP A 202 22.12 1.45 5.52
C TRP A 202 21.21 1.61 4.31
N VAL A 203 21.50 0.87 3.25
CA VAL A 203 20.62 0.80 2.08
C VAL A 203 20.08 -0.62 1.92
N PRO A 204 18.80 -0.77 1.51
CA PRO A 204 18.20 -2.06 1.19
C PRO A 204 19.06 -2.93 0.28
N HIS A 205 18.82 -4.23 0.33
CA HIS A 205 19.57 -5.19 -0.49
C HIS A 205 19.41 -4.91 -1.99
N ALA A 206 18.19 -4.59 -2.43
CA ALA A 206 17.86 -4.21 -3.79
C ALA A 206 17.86 -2.69 -3.98
N GLY A 207 18.10 -2.26 -5.21
CA GLY A 207 18.09 -0.84 -5.59
C GLY A 207 19.46 -0.17 -5.66
N PRO A 208 19.49 1.17 -5.75
CA PRO A 208 20.70 1.92 -6.06
C PRO A 208 21.71 1.87 -4.91
N PRO A 209 23.01 2.08 -5.18
CA PRO A 209 24.04 2.09 -4.13
C PRO A 209 23.89 3.27 -3.17
N TYR A 210 23.17 4.33 -3.56
CA TYR A 210 22.93 5.53 -2.74
C TYR A 210 21.61 5.44 -1.97
N CYS A 211 21.53 6.13 -0.82
CA CYS A 211 20.24 6.32 -0.16
C CYS A 211 19.40 7.34 -0.96
N LEU A 212 18.07 7.34 -0.75
CA LEU A 212 17.14 8.19 -1.51
C LEU A 212 17.50 9.68 -1.47
N GLN A 213 18.05 10.17 -0.34
CA GLN A 213 18.49 11.57 -0.21
C GLN A 213 19.66 11.93 -1.13
N HIS A 214 20.57 10.98 -1.37
CA HIS A 214 21.76 11.20 -2.21
C HIS A 214 21.55 10.75 -3.65
N LEU A 215 20.44 10.05 -3.94
CA LEU A 215 20.07 9.63 -5.28
C LEU A 215 19.60 10.81 -6.14
N SER A 216 18.95 11.81 -5.54
CA SER A 216 18.45 13.00 -6.25
C SER A 216 19.52 14.00 -6.67
N LEU A 217 20.77 13.79 -6.24
CA LEU A 217 21.93 14.65 -6.52
C LEU A 217 22.82 14.11 -7.66
N GLN A 218 22.41 13.01 -8.28
CA GLN A 218 23.08 12.39 -9.44
C GLN A 218 22.20 12.52 -10.68
#